data_AF-W1XVL6-F1
#
_entry.id   AF-W1XVL6-F1
#
_cell.length_a   1.000
_cell.length_b   1.000
_cell.length_c   1.000
_cell.angle_alpha   90.00
_cell.angle_beta   90.00
_cell.angle_gamma   90.00
#
_symmetry.space_group_name_H-M   'P 1'
#
loop_
_entity.id
_entity.type
_entity.pdbx_description
1 polymer ?
#
loop_
_entity_poly.entity_id
_entity_poly.type
_entity_poly.pdbx_seq_one_letter_code
_entity_poly.pdbx_strand_id
1 'polypeptide(L)'
;LKNGENSPYKDWFHIQEFPITEDKLKKARELPYHTFAFASYMPKLNTANPEVRDYLLSVATYWIENFDIDAWRLDVANEIDHQFWRDFRKAVLAKKPDLYILGEIWHTSQPWLQGDEFHAVMNYPLSES
;
A
#
# COMPACT_ATOMS: atom_id res chain seq x y z
N LEU A 1 -16.58 11.75 4.80
CA LEU A 1 -17.78 12.30 5.50
C LEU A 1 -18.96 12.47 4.55
N LYS A 2 -18.87 13.36 3.56
CA LYS A 2 -19.96 13.80 2.65
C LYS A 2 -21.03 12.76 2.27
N ASN A 3 -20.64 11.55 1.86
CA ASN A 3 -21.58 10.54 1.35
C ASN A 3 -21.74 9.31 2.26
N GLY A 4 -20.97 9.20 3.35
CA GLY A 4 -21.06 8.08 4.30
C GLY A 4 -21.12 6.69 3.65
N GLU A 5 -22.05 5.87 4.12
CA GLU A 5 -22.35 4.51 3.61
C GLU A 5 -22.81 4.47 2.15
N ASN A 6 -23.28 5.60 1.62
CA ASN A 6 -23.73 5.72 0.23
C ASN A 6 -22.59 6.07 -0.73
N SER A 7 -21.35 6.18 -0.23
CA SER A 7 -20.18 6.40 -1.07
C SER A 7 -19.87 5.15 -1.92
N PRO A 8 -19.64 5.28 -3.24
CA PRO A 8 -19.17 4.16 -4.06
C PRO A 8 -17.77 3.68 -3.61
N TYR A 9 -17.00 4.55 -2.96
CA TYR A 9 -15.65 4.26 -2.49
C TYR A 9 -15.60 3.75 -1.03
N LYS A 10 -16.75 3.39 -0.43
CA LYS A 10 -16.76 2.94 0.97
C LYS A 10 -15.86 1.72 1.20
N ASP A 11 -15.83 0.80 0.23
CA ASP A 11 -15.09 -0.47 0.29
C ASP A 11 -13.63 -0.33 -0.18
N TRP A 12 -13.21 0.90 -0.56
CA TRP A 12 -11.81 1.21 -0.88
C TRP A 12 -10.95 1.37 0.37
N PHE A 13 -11.58 1.48 1.54
CA PHE A 13 -10.93 1.65 2.84
C PHE A 13 -11.46 0.62 3.84
N HIS A 14 -10.71 0.40 4.93
CA HIS A 14 -11.16 -0.47 6.01
C HIS A 14 -12.00 0.30 7.03
N ILE A 15 -13.26 0.58 6.69
CA ILE A 15 -14.21 1.28 7.57
C ILE A 15 -14.88 0.28 8.52
N GLN A 16 -14.88 0.60 9.81
CA GLN A 16 -15.45 -0.25 10.86
C GLN A 16 -16.84 0.23 11.29
N GLU A 17 -17.10 1.53 11.23
CA GLU A 17 -18.36 2.11 11.70
C GLU A 17 -18.73 3.38 10.91
N PHE A 18 -20.02 3.53 10.65
CA PHE A 18 -20.62 4.79 10.20
C PHE A 18 -21.62 5.32 11.26
N PRO A 19 -21.86 6.63 11.34
CA PRO A 19 -21.20 7.68 10.57
C PRO A 19 -19.78 7.94 11.09
N ILE A 20 -18.88 8.23 10.16
CA ILE A 20 -17.64 8.92 10.47
C ILE A 20 -18.03 10.36 10.81
N THR A 21 -17.47 10.96 11.85
CA THR A 21 -17.74 12.35 12.25
C THR A 21 -16.43 13.06 12.61
N GLU A 22 -16.38 14.39 12.49
CA GLU A 22 -15.16 15.16 12.81
C GLU A 22 -14.67 14.95 14.25
N ASP A 23 -15.59 14.78 15.19
CA ASP A 23 -15.23 14.53 16.59
C ASP A 23 -14.57 13.16 16.78
N LYS A 24 -14.99 12.13 16.03
CA LYS A 24 -14.29 10.83 16.00
C LYS A 24 -12.88 10.99 15.40
N LEU A 25 -12.71 11.85 14.38
CA LEU A 25 -11.39 12.08 13.74
C LEU A 25 -10.35 12.74 14.66
N LYS A 26 -10.79 13.47 15.69
CA LYS A 26 -9.91 14.07 16.71
C LYS A 26 -9.37 13.04 17.70
N LYS A 27 -9.99 11.86 17.79
CA LYS A 27 -9.61 10.80 18.71
C LYS A 27 -8.77 9.74 17.98
N ALA A 28 -7.47 9.99 17.92
CA ALA A 28 -6.51 9.16 17.16
C ALA A 28 -6.59 7.65 17.46
N ARG A 29 -6.93 7.25 18.70
CA ARG A 29 -7.04 5.83 19.12
C ARG A 29 -8.44 5.23 18.99
N GLU A 30 -9.44 6.01 18.59
CA GLU A 30 -10.84 5.59 18.46
C GLU A 30 -11.36 5.91 17.03
N LEU A 31 -10.48 5.81 16.03
CA LEU A 31 -10.85 6.09 14.66
C LEU A 31 -11.81 5.00 14.12
N PRO A 32 -12.87 5.37 13.38
CA PRO A 32 -13.86 4.42 12.86
C PRO A 32 -13.39 3.68 11.60
N TYR A 33 -12.09 3.71 11.29
CA TYR A 33 -11.46 3.05 10.15
C TYR A 33 -9.96 2.85 10.42
N HIS A 34 -9.34 1.93 9.69
CA HIS A 34 -7.89 1.70 9.82
C HIS A 34 -7.08 2.81 9.16
N THR A 35 -5.96 3.17 9.78
CA THR A 35 -5.04 4.20 9.33
C THR A 35 -3.61 3.73 9.41
N PHE A 36 -2.71 4.44 8.73
CA PHE A 36 -1.31 4.38 9.10
C PHE A 36 -1.14 4.90 10.54
N ALA A 37 -0.59 4.06 11.42
CA ALA A 37 -0.54 4.29 12.85
C ALA A 37 -1.90 4.78 13.41
N PHE A 38 -1.99 6.03 13.86
CA PHE A 38 -3.21 6.66 14.37
C PHE A 38 -3.51 7.98 13.64
N ALA A 39 -2.98 8.14 12.42
CA ALA A 39 -3.11 9.36 11.64
C ALA A 39 -4.45 9.39 10.89
N SER A 40 -5.42 10.15 11.41
CA SER A 40 -6.77 10.24 10.82
C SER A 40 -6.79 10.70 9.36
N TYR A 41 -5.77 11.42 8.91
CA TYR A 41 -5.60 11.89 7.54
C TYR A 41 -4.94 10.86 6.59
N MET A 42 -4.55 9.68 7.08
CA MET A 42 -3.94 8.59 6.31
C MET A 42 -4.79 7.30 6.41
N PRO A 43 -6.00 7.25 5.83
CA PRO A 43 -6.83 6.04 5.82
C PRO A 43 -6.15 4.91 5.03
N LYS A 44 -6.08 3.72 5.62
CA LYS A 44 -5.50 2.54 5.00
C LYS A 44 -6.36 2.08 3.83
N LEU A 45 -5.73 1.97 2.66
CA LEU A 45 -6.36 1.43 1.45
C LEU A 45 -6.59 -0.07 1.57
N ASN A 46 -7.75 -0.52 1.09
CA ASN A 46 -8.08 -1.93 0.98
C ASN A 46 -7.53 -2.51 -0.32
N THR A 47 -6.28 -2.98 -0.29
CA THR A 47 -5.59 -3.55 -1.48
C THR A 47 -6.20 -4.87 -1.97
N ALA A 48 -7.07 -5.50 -1.18
CA ALA A 48 -7.86 -6.65 -1.62
C ALA A 48 -9.09 -6.26 -2.46
N ASN A 49 -9.51 -4.99 -2.44
CA ASN A 49 -10.58 -4.50 -3.32
C ASN A 49 -10.06 -4.46 -4.77
N PRO A 50 -10.73 -5.13 -5.73
CA PRO A 50 -10.29 -5.15 -7.13
C PRO A 50 -10.12 -3.76 -7.74
N GLU A 51 -11.01 -2.81 -7.45
CA GLU A 51 -10.91 -1.45 -7.98
C GLU A 51 -9.69 -0.70 -7.43
N VAL A 52 -9.39 -0.86 -6.14
CA VAL A 52 -8.20 -0.28 -5.51
C VAL A 52 -6.94 -0.91 -6.09
N ARG A 53 -6.90 -2.25 -6.18
CA ARG A 53 -5.76 -2.97 -6.77
C ARG A 53 -5.51 -2.49 -8.19
N ASP A 54 -6.53 -2.51 -9.04
CA ASP A 54 -6.39 -2.16 -10.45
C ASP A 54 -5.99 -0.68 -10.60
N TYR A 55 -6.52 0.21 -9.77
CA TYR A 55 -6.09 1.60 -9.70
C TYR A 55 -4.61 1.73 -9.34
N LEU A 56 -4.16 1.10 -8.25
CA LEU A 56 -2.76 1.18 -7.81
C LEU A 56 -1.78 0.55 -8.82
N LEU A 57 -2.16 -0.56 -9.45
CA LEU A 57 -1.35 -1.17 -10.52
C LEU A 57 -1.27 -0.24 -11.74
N SER A 58 -2.37 0.43 -12.10
CA SER A 58 -2.36 1.41 -13.20
C SER A 58 -1.43 2.59 -12.89
N VAL A 59 -1.41 3.08 -11.65
CA VAL A 59 -0.46 4.11 -11.19
C VAL A 59 0.98 3.59 -11.26
N ALA A 60 1.23 2.37 -10.79
CA ALA A 60 2.56 1.77 -10.79
C ALA A 60 3.16 1.66 -12.20
N THR A 61 2.34 1.27 -13.19
CA THR A 61 2.78 1.17 -14.59
C THR A 61 2.83 2.51 -15.29
N TYR A 62 1.94 3.44 -14.95
CA TYR A 62 1.88 4.77 -15.57
C TYR A 62 3.22 5.51 -15.49
N TRP A 63 3.86 5.51 -14.32
CA TRP A 63 5.14 6.22 -14.14
C TRP A 63 6.28 5.56 -14.92
N ILE A 64 6.23 4.25 -15.10
CA ILE A 64 7.21 3.51 -15.92
C ILE A 64 7.00 3.90 -17.40
N GLU A 65 5.76 3.83 -17.88
CA GLU A 65 5.45 4.06 -19.30
C GLU A 65 5.68 5.51 -19.74
N ASN A 66 5.41 6.49 -18.87
CA ASN A 66 5.44 7.90 -19.24
C ASN A 66 6.74 8.61 -18.87
N PHE A 67 7.48 8.09 -17.91
CA PHE A 67 8.67 8.76 -17.37
C PHE A 67 9.92 7.86 -17.27
N ASP A 68 9.81 6.59 -17.68
CA ASP A 68 10.92 5.63 -17.72
C ASP A 68 11.67 5.50 -16.38
N ILE A 69 10.95 5.55 -15.25
CA ILE A 69 11.56 5.36 -13.93
C ILE A 69 12.26 4.00 -13.84
N ASP A 70 13.32 3.92 -13.04
CA ASP A 70 14.12 2.69 -12.89
C ASP A 70 13.76 1.88 -11.65
N ALA A 71 13.04 2.47 -10.70
CA ALA A 71 12.76 1.82 -9.43
C ALA A 71 11.48 2.30 -8.75
N TRP A 72 10.88 1.39 -7.97
CA TRP A 72 9.91 1.72 -6.94
C TRP A 72 10.48 1.44 -5.55
N ARG A 73 10.43 2.45 -4.67
CA ARG A 73 10.56 2.26 -3.22
C ARG A 73 9.17 2.24 -2.60
N LEU A 74 8.80 1.11 -2.01
CA LEU A 74 7.48 0.83 -1.48
C LEU A 74 7.43 1.19 0.00
N ASP A 75 6.62 2.19 0.33
CA ASP A 75 6.40 2.68 1.70
C ASP A 75 5.57 1.68 2.51
N VAL A 76 5.98 1.42 3.76
CA VAL A 76 5.31 0.52 4.72
C VAL A 76 4.87 -0.80 4.06
N ALA A 77 5.77 -1.43 3.30
CA ALA A 77 5.41 -2.52 2.39
C ALA A 77 4.92 -3.78 3.11
N ASN A 78 5.34 -3.97 4.36
CA ASN A 78 4.94 -5.08 5.23
C ASN A 78 3.46 -5.05 5.65
N GLU A 79 2.78 -3.93 5.47
CA GLU A 79 1.37 -3.75 5.85
C GLU A 79 0.37 -4.05 4.72
N ILE A 80 0.87 -4.32 3.52
CA ILE A 80 0.08 -4.66 2.33
C ILE A 80 0.17 -6.18 2.10
N ASP A 81 -0.91 -6.76 1.62
CA ASP A 81 -1.00 -8.21 1.41
C ASP A 81 -0.02 -8.72 0.34
N HIS A 82 0.49 -9.93 0.55
CA HIS A 82 1.42 -10.59 -0.38
C HIS A 82 0.84 -10.79 -1.78
N GLN A 83 -0.49 -10.95 -1.91
CA GLN A 83 -1.10 -11.18 -3.22
C GLN A 83 -0.99 -9.92 -4.09
N PHE A 84 -1.25 -8.75 -3.52
CA PHE A 84 -1.02 -7.47 -4.17
C PHE A 84 0.43 -7.33 -4.64
N TRP A 85 1.42 -7.70 -3.82
CA TRP A 85 2.83 -7.57 -4.20
C TRP A 85 3.26 -8.50 -5.33
N ARG A 86 2.71 -9.71 -5.39
CA ARG A 86 2.91 -10.61 -6.54
C ARG A 86 2.33 -10.02 -7.82
N ASP A 87 1.14 -9.44 -7.73
CA ASP A 87 0.47 -8.81 -8.88
C ASP A 87 1.22 -7.53 -9.31
N PHE A 88 1.71 -6.75 -8.35
CA PHE A 88 2.56 -5.58 -8.56
C PHE A 88 3.83 -5.96 -9.32
N ARG A 89 4.59 -6.95 -8.83
CA ARG A 89 5.81 -7.44 -9.49
C ARG A 89 5.55 -7.82 -10.94
N LYS A 90 4.50 -8.61 -11.19
CA LYS A 90 4.12 -9.02 -12.55
C LYS A 90 3.79 -7.82 -13.44
N ALA A 91 3.00 -6.87 -12.94
CA ALA A 91 2.59 -5.71 -13.70
C ALA A 91 3.77 -4.82 -14.09
N VAL A 92 4.65 -4.50 -13.13
CA VAL A 92 5.76 -3.56 -13.39
C VAL A 92 6.88 -4.20 -14.22
N LEU A 93 7.21 -5.48 -13.99
CA LEU A 93 8.25 -6.17 -14.77
C LEU A 93 7.79 -6.55 -16.18
N ALA A 94 6.47 -6.66 -16.41
CA ALA A 94 5.94 -6.75 -17.77
C ALA A 94 6.15 -5.45 -18.57
N LYS A 95 6.30 -4.30 -17.91
CA LYS A 95 6.58 -3.01 -18.54
C LYS A 95 8.08 -2.74 -18.68
N LYS A 96 8.85 -3.01 -17.63
CA LYS A 96 10.30 -2.79 -17.58
C LYS A 96 10.98 -3.93 -16.80
N PRO A 97 11.54 -4.94 -17.49
CA PRO A 97 12.10 -6.14 -16.84
C PRO A 97 13.29 -5.88 -15.90
N ASP A 98 14.01 -4.78 -16.10
CA ASP A 98 15.16 -4.35 -15.29
C ASP A 98 14.79 -3.38 -14.16
N LEU A 99 13.50 -3.10 -13.96
CA LEU A 99 13.03 -2.23 -12.89
C LEU A 99 13.35 -2.81 -11.50
N TYR A 100 13.85 -1.96 -10.61
CA TYR A 100 14.14 -2.34 -9.23
C TYR A 100 12.95 -2.15 -8.29
N ILE A 101 12.73 -3.11 -7.38
CA ILE A 101 11.59 -3.10 -6.43
C ILE A 101 12.17 -3.23 -5.02
N LEU A 102 12.09 -2.13 -4.26
CA LEU A 102 12.64 -2.01 -2.92
C LEU A 102 11.50 -1.82 -1.90
N GLY A 103 11.30 -2.80 -1.01
CA GLY A 103 10.34 -2.69 0.08
C GLY A 103 10.91 -1.99 1.32
N GLU A 104 10.15 -1.10 1.95
CA GLU A 104 10.42 -0.67 3.32
C GLU A 104 9.90 -1.73 4.30
N ILE A 105 10.82 -2.50 4.89
CA ILE A 105 10.52 -3.48 5.94
C ILE A 105 11.59 -3.37 7.02
N TRP A 106 11.18 -3.05 8.23
CA TRP A 106 12.07 -2.82 9.38
C TRP A 106 12.48 -4.12 10.08
N HIS A 107 11.70 -5.19 9.91
CA HIS A 107 11.89 -6.48 10.55
C HIS A 107 12.32 -7.58 9.56
N THR A 108 12.29 -8.85 9.99
CA THR A 108 12.56 -10.00 9.12
C THR A 108 11.69 -9.94 7.87
N SER A 109 12.34 -9.87 6.71
CA SER A 109 11.74 -9.61 5.40
C SER A 109 11.74 -10.82 4.47
N GLN A 110 12.21 -11.98 4.96
CA GLN A 110 12.34 -13.20 4.17
C GLN A 110 11.06 -13.60 3.41
N PRO A 111 9.84 -13.43 3.95
CA PRO A 111 8.61 -13.73 3.20
C PRO A 111 8.47 -12.94 1.88
N TRP A 112 8.99 -11.70 1.80
CA TRP A 112 8.92 -10.84 0.61
C TRP A 112 10.09 -11.02 -0.36
N LEU A 113 11.08 -11.84 0.01
CA LEU A 113 12.33 -12.03 -0.72
C LEU A 113 12.45 -13.44 -1.31
N GLN A 114 11.33 -14.10 -1.60
CA GLN A 114 11.30 -15.43 -2.24
C GLN A 114 11.41 -15.37 -3.79
N GLY A 115 11.55 -14.17 -4.36
CA GLY A 115 11.72 -13.94 -5.80
C GLY A 115 10.41 -13.70 -6.57
N ASP A 116 9.27 -13.82 -5.90
CA ASP A 116 7.92 -13.57 -6.43
C ASP A 116 7.34 -12.20 -6.06
N GLU A 117 8.00 -11.46 -5.16
CA GLU A 117 7.59 -10.13 -4.69
C GLU A 117 8.70 -9.08 -4.92
N PHE A 118 9.59 -8.85 -3.94
CA PHE A 118 10.57 -7.76 -4.01
C PHE A 118 11.95 -8.21 -4.49
N HIS A 119 12.74 -7.26 -5.01
CA HIS A 119 14.16 -7.48 -5.28
C HIS A 119 15.00 -7.31 -4.01
N ALA A 120 14.64 -6.36 -3.16
CA ALA A 120 15.30 -6.12 -1.88
C ALA A 120 14.38 -5.43 -0.88
N VAL A 121 14.89 -5.26 0.34
CA VAL A 121 14.30 -4.38 1.35
C VAL A 121 15.32 -3.38 1.88
N MET A 122 14.83 -2.30 2.50
CA MET A 122 15.66 -1.40 3.31
C MET A 122 16.25 -2.19 4.49
N ASN A 123 17.57 -2.38 4.49
CA ASN A 123 18.25 -3.25 5.47
C ASN A 123 18.52 -2.52 6.80
N TYR A 124 17.45 -2.23 7.54
CA TYR A 124 17.55 -1.62 8.86
C TYR A 124 18.35 -2.46 9.88
N PRO A 125 18.24 -3.80 9.92
CA PRO A 125 19.03 -4.62 10.85
C PRO A 125 20.55 -4.45 10.70
N LEU A 126 21.04 -4.15 9.49
CA LEU A 126 22.45 -3.83 9.25
C LEU A 126 22.84 -2.43 9.76
N SER A 127 21.89 -1.50 9.80
CA SER A 127 22.16 -0.13 10.28
C SER A 127 22.27 -0.07 11.81
N GLU A 128 21.74 -1.07 12.50
CA GLU A 128 21.76 -1.18 13.97
C GLU A 128 22.89 -2.09 14.50
N SER A 129 23.74 -2.63 13.62
CA SER A 129 24.85 -3.54 13.97
C SER A 129 26.20 -2.87 14.16
#